data_AF-A0AAC9I1U1-F1
#
_entry.id   AF-A0AAC9I1U1-F1
#
_cell.length_a   1.000
_cell.length_b   1.000
_cell.length_c   1.000
_cell.angle_alpha   90.00
_cell.angle_beta   90.00
_cell.angle_gamma   90.00
#
_symmetry.space_group_name_H-M   'P 1'
#
loop_
_entity.id
_entity.type
_entity.pdbx_description
1 polymer ?
#
loop_
_entity_poly.entity_id
_entity_poly.type
_entity_poly.pdbx_seq_one_letter_code
_entity_poly.pdbx_strand_id
1 'polypeptide(L)' 'MSKETIQEAIGKFIYNERKKQKLSLTALSIKVYKNKCSATRIGNIEKGKIRDCSVNTIAELIYALGYDLREIFKE' A
#
# COMPACT_ATOMS: atom_id res chain seq x y z
N MET A 1 -6.23 19.98 -14.97
CA MET A 1 -5.67 18.76 -14.36
C MET A 1 -6.32 18.58 -12.99
N SER A 2 -6.91 17.41 -12.69
CA SER A 2 -7.38 17.14 -11.32
C SER A 2 -6.16 16.97 -10.41
N LYS A 3 -6.21 17.56 -9.20
CA LYS A 3 -5.18 17.34 -8.19
C LYS A 3 -5.25 15.88 -7.74
N GLU A 4 -4.10 15.22 -7.67
CA GLU A 4 -3.97 13.87 -7.10
C GLU A 4 -4.33 13.90 -5.61
N THR A 5 -5.14 12.94 -5.18
CA THR A 5 -5.48 12.77 -3.77
C THR A 5 -4.34 12.08 -3.01
N ILE A 6 -4.24 12.30 -1.70
CA ILE A 6 -3.25 11.64 -0.84
C ILE A 6 -3.39 10.11 -0.95
N GLN A 7 -4.60 9.60 -1.08
CA GLN A 7 -4.89 8.17 -1.25
C GLN A 7 -4.31 7.61 -2.56
N GLU A 8 -4.42 8.36 -3.66
CA GLU A 8 -3.82 7.98 -4.95
C GLU A 8 -2.29 7.98 -4.88
N ALA A 9 -1.71 9.00 -4.23
CA ALA A 9 -0.26 9.09 -4.04
C ALA A 9 0.29 7.91 -3.21
N ILE A 10 -0.36 7.58 -2.10
CA ILE A 10 -0.02 6.42 -1.26
C ILE A 10 -0.19 5.11 -2.04
N GLY A 11 -1.30 4.96 -2.78
CA GLY A 11 -1.56 3.79 -3.61
C GLY A 11 -0.46 3.56 -4.65
N LYS A 12 -0.07 4.62 -5.36
CA LYS A 12 1.04 4.58 -6.33
C LYS A 12 2.37 4.24 -5.67
N PHE A 13 2.65 4.79 -4.49
CA PHE A 13 3.87 4.45 -3.74
C PHE A 13 3.93 2.95 -3.42
N ILE A 14 2.87 2.40 -2.82
CA ILE A 14 2.78 0.96 -2.49
C ILE A 14 2.96 0.10 -3.76
N TYR A 15 2.30 0.48 -4.86
CA TYR A 15 2.43 -0.22 -6.14
C TYR A 15 3.88 -0.23 -6.65
N ASN A 16 4.52 0.93 -6.69
CA ASN A 16 5.88 1.09 -7.21
C ASN A 16 6.89 0.29 -6.38
N GLU A 17 6.82 0.38 -5.05
CA GLU A 17 7.74 -0.33 -4.16
C GLU A 17 7.53 -1.84 -4.20
N ARG A 18 6.27 -2.30 -4.22
CA ARG A 18 5.99 -3.73 -4.41
C ARG A 18 6.57 -4.24 -5.73
N LYS A 19 6.44 -3.48 -6.81
CA LYS A 19 6.98 -3.84 -8.13
C LYS A 19 8.50 -3.84 -8.17
N LYS A 20 9.17 -2.86 -7.55
CA LYS A 20 10.64 -2.85 -7.39
C LYS A 20 11.14 -4.11 -6.69
N GLN A 21 10.42 -4.57 -5.66
CA GLN A 21 10.74 -5.79 -4.92
C GLN A 21 10.29 -7.09 -5.62
N LYS A 22 9.70 -7.00 -6.83
CA LYS A 22 9.14 -8.14 -7.58
C LYS A 22 8.11 -8.95 -6.77
N LEU A 23 7.41 -8.32 -5.84
CA LEU A 23 6.41 -8.96 -4.98
C LEU A 23 5.05 -9.05 -5.70
N SER A 24 4.40 -10.21 -5.62
CA SER A 24 2.99 -10.33 -6.03
C SER A 24 2.06 -9.75 -4.96
N LEU A 25 0.82 -9.40 -5.35
CA LEU A 25 -0.21 -8.97 -4.38
C LEU A 25 -0.45 -10.04 -3.31
N THR A 26 -0.46 -11.30 -3.71
CA THR A 26 -0.59 -12.45 -2.79
C THR A 26 0.58 -12.54 -1.82
N ALA A 27 1.81 -12.36 -2.32
CA ALA A 27 3.00 -12.37 -1.47
C ALA A 27 3.00 -11.22 -0.45
N LEU A 28 2.59 -10.01 -0.88
CA LEU A 28 2.45 -8.87 0.02
C LEU A 28 1.32 -9.13 1.05
N SER A 29 0.18 -9.68 0.62
CA SER A 29 -0.92 -10.07 1.52
C SER A 29 -0.46 -11.06 2.60
N ILE A 30 0.36 -12.05 2.23
CA ILE A 30 0.92 -13.01 3.19
C ILE A 30 1.90 -12.32 4.15
N LYS A 31 2.77 -11.44 3.66
CA LYS A 31 3.69 -10.68 4.53
C LYS A 31 2.96 -9.84 5.57
N VAL A 32 1.86 -9.20 5.18
CA VAL A 32 1.12 -8.26 6.02
C VAL A 32 0.15 -8.98 6.96
N TYR A 33 -0.70 -9.85 6.42
CA TYR A 33 -1.85 -10.43 7.13
C TYR A 33 -1.69 -11.91 7.45
N LYS A 34 -0.57 -12.55 7.07
CA LYS A 34 -0.37 -14.00 7.11
C LYS A 34 -1.47 -14.79 6.37
N ASN A 35 -2.18 -14.14 5.45
CA ASN A 35 -3.30 -14.70 4.69
C ASN A 35 -3.32 -14.15 3.25
N LYS A 36 -3.80 -14.96 2.30
CA LYS A 36 -3.95 -14.63 0.86
C LYS A 36 -5.23 -13.84 0.53
N CYS A 37 -6.27 -13.89 1.36
CA CYS A 37 -7.58 -13.30 1.07
C CYS A 37 -7.58 -11.78 0.86
N SER A 38 -6.54 -11.07 1.29
CA SER A 38 -6.47 -9.60 1.21
C SER A 38 -5.79 -9.07 -0.08
N ALA A 39 -5.35 -9.93 -1.00
CA ALA A 39 -4.66 -9.52 -2.22
C ALA A 39 -5.49 -8.56 -3.11
N THR A 40 -6.80 -8.81 -3.25
CA THR A 40 -7.73 -7.93 -3.98
C THR A 40 -7.86 -6.57 -3.29
N ARG A 41 -7.92 -6.56 -1.95
CA ARG A 41 -7.98 -5.32 -1.17
C ARG A 41 -6.72 -4.48 -1.39
N ILE A 42 -5.53 -5.09 -1.33
CA ILE A 42 -4.26 -4.41 -1.63
C ILE A 42 -4.26 -3.83 -3.04
N GLY A 43 -4.71 -4.60 -4.04
CA GLY A 43 -4.81 -4.11 -5.42
C GLY A 43 -5.76 -2.92 -5.60
N ASN A 44 -6.80 -2.80 -4.76
CA ASN A 44 -7.68 -1.64 -4.77
C ASN A 44 -7.06 -0.42 -4.06
N ILE A 45 -6.24 -0.65 -3.02
CA ILE A 45 -5.44 0.41 -2.36
C ILE A 45 -4.44 0.98 -3.36
N GLU A 46 -3.72 0.13 -4.09
CA GLU A 46 -2.75 0.55 -5.11
C GLU A 46 -3.36 1.44 -6.20
N LYS A 47 -4.66 1.27 -6.48
CA LYS A 47 -5.40 2.05 -7.48
C LYS A 47 -6.06 3.30 -6.90
N GLY A 48 -5.90 3.59 -5.62
CA GLY A 48 -6.61 4.69 -4.94
C GLY A 48 -8.13 4.51 -4.89
N LYS A 49 -8.65 3.29 -5.10
CA LYS A 49 -10.10 3.03 -5.23
C LYS A 49 -10.81 2.78 -3.90
N ILE A 50 -10.10 2.80 -2.78
CA ILE A 50 -10.69 2.58 -1.45
C ILE A 50 -10.84 3.93 -0.75
N ARG A 51 -12.10 4.33 -0.51
CA ARG A 51 -12.44 5.51 0.29
C ARG A 51 -12.16 5.30 1.79
N ASP A 52 -12.38 4.09 2.31
CA ASP A 52 -12.17 3.73 3.72
C ASP A 52 -10.94 2.84 3.93
N CYS A 53 -9.75 3.38 3.60
CA CYS A 53 -8.50 2.74 3.94
C CYS A 53 -8.01 3.32 5.27
N SER A 54 -7.99 2.52 6.33
CA SER A 54 -7.49 3.01 7.62
C SER A 54 -5.99 3.29 7.55
N VAL A 55 -5.53 4.27 8.31
CA VAL A 55 -4.10 4.59 8.46
C VAL A 55 -3.31 3.37 8.90
N ASN A 56 -3.89 2.52 9.77
CA ASN A 56 -3.27 1.26 10.20
C ASN A 56 -3.01 0.32 9.04
N THR A 57 -3.98 0.12 8.13
CA THR A 57 -3.79 -0.72 6.94
C THR A 57 -2.68 -0.18 6.03
N ILE A 58 -2.58 1.14 5.89
CA ILE A 58 -1.49 1.76 5.12
C ILE A 58 -0.15 1.54 5.82
N ALA A 59 -0.08 1.73 7.14
CA ALA A 59 1.12 1.51 7.95
C ALA A 59 1.63 0.08 7.84
N GLU A 60 0.76 -0.91 7.98
CA GLU A 60 1.10 -2.32 7.86
C GLU A 60 1.66 -2.67 6.47
N LEU A 61 1.10 -2.10 5.40
CA LEU A 61 1.57 -2.30 4.03
C LEU A 61 2.95 -1.68 3.79
N ILE A 62 3.13 -0.45 4.25
CA ILE A 62 4.40 0.28 4.12
C ILE A 62 5.50 -0.41 4.93
N TYR A 63 5.19 -0.85 6.15
CA TYR A 63 6.11 -1.63 6.98
C TYR A 63 6.49 -2.96 6.34
N ALA A 64 5.53 -3.69 5.75
CA ALA A 64 5.81 -4.94 5.04
C ALA A 64 6.68 -4.77 3.78
N LEU A 65 6.73 -3.54 3.24
CA LEU A 65 7.62 -3.13 2.17
C LEU A 65 8.98 -2.63 2.69
N GLY A 66 9.19 -2.57 4.00
CA GLY A 66 10.47 -2.20 4.62
C GLY A 66 10.65 -0.69 4.85
N TYR A 67 9.56 0.07 4.87
CA TYR A 67 9.58 1.51 5.12
C TYR A 67 8.90 1.83 6.45
N ASP A 68 9.34 2.90 7.13
CA ASP A 68 8.56 3.51 8.20
C ASP A 68 7.66 4.62 7.63
N LEU A 69 6.40 4.66 8.06
CA LEU A 69 5.47 5.72 7.67
C LEU A 69 6.04 7.12 8.02
N ARG A 70 6.79 7.22 9.12
CA ARG A 70 7.46 8.45 9.55
C ARG A 70 8.54 8.91 8.56
N GLU A 71 9.18 7.99 7.84
CA GLU A 71 10.19 8.35 6.83
C GLU A 71 9.56 8.96 5.58
N ILE A 72 8.29 8.62 5.31
CA ILE A 72 7.55 9.10 4.13
C ILE A 72 6.94 10.48 4.38
N PHE A 73 6.54 10.78 5.62
CA PHE A 73 5.90 12.04 6.02
C PHE A 73 6.82 12.97 6.81
N LYS A 74 8.15 12.82 6.71
CA LYS A 74 9.08 13.79 7.32
C LYS A 74 8.88 15.17 6.68
N GLU A 75 8.20 16.04 7.41
CA GLU A 75 8.29 17.50 7.31
C GLU A 75 9.68 18.00 7.71
#